data_AF-A0A7T8QVA2-F1
#
_entry.id   AF-A0A7T8QVA2-F1
#
_cell.length_a   1.000
_cell.length_b   1.000
_cell.length_c   1.000
_cell.angle_alpha   90.00
_cell.angle_beta   90.00
_cell.angle_gamma   90.00
#
_symmetry.space_group_name_H-M   'P 1'
#
loop_
_entity.id
_entity.type
_entity.pdbx_description
1 polymer ?
#
loop_
_entity_poly.entity_id
_entity_poly.type
_entity_poly.pdbx_seq_one_letter_code
_entity_poly.pdbx_strand_id
1 'polypeptide(L)'
;MKIVVVKEVERLLFRNNVNPKAQYYGICFLSQIMLSNHEGDEENAIAKKLIRIYFSFFKSSIKKGEIDSKLMAGLLTGVNRAIPYTKDLLQDTEFQSTLALSTKSFNE
;
A
#
# COMPACT_ATOMS: atom_id res chain seq x y z
N MET A 1 -17.51 5.66 -2.32
CA MET A 1 -16.82 6.55 -1.35
C MET A 1 -15.45 6.05 -0.91
N LYS A 2 -15.22 4.73 -0.78
CA LYS A 2 -13.93 4.15 -0.32
C LYS A 2 -12.72 4.72 -1.06
N ILE A 3 -12.80 4.83 -2.39
CA ILE A 3 -11.71 5.36 -3.22
C ILE A 3 -11.27 6.79 -2.85
N VAL A 4 -12.20 7.66 -2.45
CA VAL A 4 -11.88 9.04 -2.05
C VAL A 4 -11.07 9.01 -0.77
N VAL A 5 -11.52 8.22 0.22
CA VAL A 5 -10.83 8.08 1.51
C VAL A 5 -9.44 7.49 1.33
N VAL A 6 -9.29 6.45 0.49
CA VAL A 6 -7.98 5.86 0.16
C VAL A 6 -7.03 6.92 -0.41
N LYS A 7 -7.50 7.76 -1.34
CA LYS A 7 -6.70 8.84 -1.94
C LYS A 7 -6.29 9.91 -0.92
N GLU A 8 -7.20 10.31 -0.02
CA GLU A 8 -6.85 11.31 0.99
C GLU A 8 -5.85 10.79 2.02
N VAL A 9 -5.99 9.52 2.44
CA VAL A 9 -5.03 8.90 3.35
C VAL A 9 -3.68 8.69 2.66
N GLU A 10 -3.66 8.31 1.38
CA GLU A 10 -2.42 8.27 0.58
C GLU A 10 -1.71 9.63 0.59
N ARG A 11 -2.44 10.72 0.32
CA ARG A 11 -1.85 12.07 0.37
C ARG A 11 -1.28 12.40 1.74
N LEU A 12 -1.96 12.01 2.82
CA LEU A 12 -1.45 12.18 4.18
C LEU A 12 -0.14 11.41 4.39
N LEU A 13 -0.06 10.15 3.94
CA LEU A 13 1.13 9.30 4.14
C LEU A 13 2.39 9.91 3.49
N PHE A 14 2.26 10.52 2.31
CA PHE A 14 3.38 11.09 1.57
C PHE A 14 3.58 12.60 1.75
N ARG A 15 2.80 13.24 2.62
CA ARG A 15 2.94 14.68 2.90
C ARG A 15 4.19 14.95 3.74
N ASN A 16 4.87 16.06 3.43
CA ASN A 16 6.01 16.54 4.22
C ASN A 16 5.57 16.92 5.65
N ASN A 17 6.44 16.68 6.63
CA ASN A 17 6.25 17.04 8.04
C ASN A 17 5.03 16.38 8.70
N VAL A 18 4.68 15.15 8.29
CA VAL A 18 3.70 14.35 9.00
C VAL A 18 4.40 13.53 10.08
N ASN A 19 3.79 13.48 11.26
CA ASN A 19 4.32 12.69 12.37
C ASN A 19 4.35 11.19 11.98
N PRO A 20 5.46 10.45 12.20
CA PRO A 20 5.55 9.03 11.90
C PRO A 20 4.42 8.19 12.54
N LYS A 21 3.96 8.58 13.74
CA LYS A 21 2.82 7.93 14.40
C LYS A 21 1.51 8.12 13.63
N ALA A 22 1.30 9.28 13.01
CA ALA A 22 0.14 9.52 12.16
C ALA A 22 0.22 8.68 10.87
N GLN A 23 1.41 8.50 10.30
CA GLN A 23 1.60 7.61 9.17
C GLN A 23 1.32 6.15 9.53
N TYR A 24 1.82 5.68 10.68
CA TYR A 24 1.53 4.34 11.19
C TYR A 24 0.03 4.09 11.32
N TYR A 25 -0.71 5.00 11.96
CA TYR A 25 -2.17 4.84 12.06
C TYR A 25 -2.88 4.98 10.71
N GLY A 26 -2.34 5.76 9.76
CA GLY A 26 -2.82 5.79 8.39
C GLY A 26 -2.70 4.43 7.70
N ILE A 27 -1.59 3.73 7.89
CA ILE A 27 -1.40 2.35 7.40
C ILE A 27 -2.37 1.38 8.08
N CYS A 28 -2.53 1.47 9.41
CA CYS A 28 -3.52 0.66 10.13
C CYS A 28 -4.96 0.91 9.65
N PHE A 29 -5.30 2.17 9.35
CA PHE A 29 -6.60 2.52 8.82
C PHE A 29 -6.82 1.89 7.44
N LEU A 30 -5.86 2.04 6.52
CA LEU A 30 -5.94 1.46 5.18
C LEU A 30 -6.07 -0.08 5.23
N SER A 31 -5.35 -0.74 6.16
CA SER A 31 -5.41 -2.20 6.30
C SER A 31 -6.75 -2.70 6.83
N GLN A 32 -7.57 -1.84 7.41
CA GLN A 32 -8.90 -2.17 7.92
C GLN A 32 -10.02 -1.93 6.89
N ILE A 33 -9.73 -1.35 5.72
CA ILE A 33 -10.73 -1.17 4.68
C ILE A 33 -11.33 -2.53 4.30
N MET A 34 -12.66 -2.60 4.37
CA MET A 34 -13.42 -3.78 4.01
C MET A 34 -13.56 -3.85 2.50
N LEU A 35 -12.99 -4.89 1.91
CA LEU A 35 -13.13 -5.25 0.51
C LEU A 35 -14.11 -6.42 0.42
N SER A 36 -14.93 -6.44 -0.63
CA SER A 36 -15.93 -7.48 -0.83
C SER A 36 -15.82 -8.07 -2.24
N ASN A 37 -16.16 -9.36 -2.39
CA ASN A 37 -16.11 -10.04 -3.69
C ASN A 37 -17.37 -9.77 -4.55
N HIS A 38 -18.36 -9.07 -4.01
CA HIS A 38 -19.64 -8.79 -4.67
C HIS A 38 -19.57 -7.61 -5.65
N GLU A 39 -18.62 -6.69 -5.47
CA GLU A 39 -18.45 -5.48 -6.30
C GLU A 39 -17.20 -5.65 -7.20
N GLY A 40 -17.41 -6.26 -8.37
CA GLY A 40 -16.37 -6.96 -9.15
C GLY A 40 -15.14 -6.15 -9.59
N ASP A 41 -15.30 -4.93 -10.11
CA ASP A 41 -14.21 -4.14 -10.71
C ASP A 41 -13.75 -2.97 -9.84
N GLU A 42 -14.65 -2.34 -9.09
CA GLU A 42 -14.32 -1.24 -8.18
C GLU A 42 -13.43 -1.73 -7.02
N GLU A 43 -13.78 -2.86 -6.41
CA GLU A 43 -12.99 -3.44 -5.30
C GLU A 43 -11.63 -3.94 -5.79
N ASN A 44 -11.55 -4.47 -7.02
CA ASN A 44 -10.28 -4.84 -7.64
C ASN A 44 -9.37 -3.61 -7.80
N ALA A 45 -9.92 -2.48 -8.30
CA ALA A 45 -9.18 -1.23 -8.45
C ALA A 45 -8.71 -0.68 -7.09
N ILE A 46 -9.56 -0.73 -6.06
CA ILE A 46 -9.21 -0.29 -4.70
C ILE A 46 -8.12 -1.20 -4.11
N ALA A 47 -8.26 -2.52 -4.23
CA ALA A 47 -7.30 -3.49 -3.73
C ALA A 47 -5.91 -3.29 -4.36
N LYS A 48 -5.85 -3.12 -5.69
CA LYS A 48 -4.62 -2.77 -6.41
C LYS A 48 -4.01 -1.46 -5.90
N LYS A 49 -4.84 -0.43 -5.71
CA LYS A 49 -4.39 0.87 -5.19
C LYS A 49 -3.81 0.75 -3.79
N LEU A 50 -4.45 -0.02 -2.89
CA LEU A 50 -3.95 -0.29 -1.55
C LEU A 50 -2.57 -0.96 -1.58
N ILE A 51 -2.42 -2.02 -2.39
CA ILE A 51 -1.14 -2.71 -2.56
C ILE A 51 -0.05 -1.75 -3.04
N ARG A 52 -0.34 -0.92 -4.04
CA ARG A 52 0.60 0.10 -4.54
C ARG A 52 1.00 1.11 -3.46
N ILE A 53 0.05 1.55 -2.62
CA ILE A 53 0.34 2.45 -1.50
C ILE A 53 1.27 1.77 -0.49
N TYR A 54 0.98 0.53 -0.07
CA TYR A 54 1.78 -0.19 0.92
C TYR A 54 3.24 -0.37 0.46
N PHE A 55 3.46 -0.83 -0.78
CA PHE A 55 4.81 -0.99 -1.31
C PHE A 55 5.53 0.35 -1.53
N SER A 56 4.83 1.38 -2.01
CA SER A 56 5.42 2.71 -2.18
C SER A 56 5.81 3.32 -0.84
N PHE A 57 4.97 3.15 0.18
CA PHE A 57 5.25 3.64 1.52
C PHE A 57 6.42 2.88 2.15
N PHE A 58 6.42 1.54 2.06
CA PHE A 58 7.54 0.69 2.48
C PHE A 58 8.88 1.16 1.89
N LYS A 59 8.93 1.38 0.57
CA LYS A 59 10.13 1.87 -0.12
C LYS A 59 10.58 3.24 0.40
N SER A 60 9.62 4.15 0.60
CA SER A 60 9.90 5.47 1.16
C SER A 60 10.43 5.37 2.60
N SER A 61 9.83 4.51 3.44
CA SER A 61 10.23 4.32 4.84
C SER A 61 11.60 3.69 4.98
N ILE A 62 11.97 2.73 4.13
CA ILE A 62 13.33 2.16 4.10
C ILE A 62 14.36 3.24 3.79
N LYS A 63 14.11 4.05 2.76
CA LYS A 63 15.05 5.13 2.36
C LYS A 63 15.28 6.15 3.46
N LYS A 64 14.28 6.40 4.31
CA LYS A 64 14.37 7.33 5.44
C LYS A 64 14.93 6.69 6.71
N GLY A 65 15.04 5.35 6.77
CA GLY A 65 15.36 4.63 8.01
C GLY A 65 14.24 4.66 9.05
N GLU A 66 13.01 5.00 8.65
CA GLU A 66 11.85 5.21 9.52
C GLU A 66 10.94 3.96 9.59
N ILE A 67 11.52 2.76 9.47
CA ILE A 67 10.77 1.50 9.50
C ILE A 67 10.95 0.78 10.83
N ASP A 68 9.85 0.63 11.58
CA ASP A 68 9.80 -0.17 12.79
C ASP A 68 9.00 -1.48 12.58
N SER A 69 9.08 -2.39 13.55
CA SER A 69 8.43 -3.70 13.48
C SER A 69 6.89 -3.60 13.42
N LYS A 70 6.29 -2.58 14.02
CA LYS A 70 4.84 -2.38 14.02
C LYS A 70 4.37 -1.88 12.66
N LEU A 71 5.07 -0.92 12.07
CA LEU A 71 4.80 -0.42 10.74
C LEU A 71 4.96 -1.53 9.70
N MET A 72 6.02 -2.33 9.81
CA MET A 72 6.21 -3.50 8.96
C MET A 72 5.04 -4.48 9.08
N ALA A 73 4.63 -4.83 10.31
CA ALA A 73 3.49 -5.73 10.53
C ALA A 73 2.20 -5.17 9.92
N GLY A 74 1.96 -3.86 10.04
CA GLY A 74 0.82 -3.18 9.44
C GLY A 74 0.81 -3.26 7.91
N LEU A 75 1.97 -3.03 7.28
CA LEU A 75 2.15 -3.13 5.83
C LEU A 75 1.91 -4.56 5.32
N LEU A 76 2.53 -5.56 5.95
CA LEU A 76 2.37 -6.97 5.58
C LEU A 76 0.92 -7.43 5.75
N THR A 77 0.26 -7.01 6.83
CA THR A 77 -1.17 -7.31 7.07
C THR A 77 -2.04 -6.70 5.97
N GLY A 78 -1.80 -5.43 5.62
CA GLY A 78 -2.54 -4.74 4.57
C GLY A 78 -2.39 -5.41 3.20
N VAL A 79 -1.17 -5.80 2.85
CA VAL A 79 -0.88 -6.52 1.58
C VAL A 79 -1.57 -7.87 1.56
N ASN A 80 -1.38 -8.71 2.58
CA ASN A 80 -1.99 -10.04 2.66
C ASN A 80 -3.52 -9.99 2.59
N ARG A 81 -4.14 -8.96 3.16
CA ARG A 81 -5.59 -8.77 3.11
C ARG A 81 -6.09 -8.28 1.75
N ALA A 82 -5.31 -7.49 1.02
CA ALA A 82 -5.73 -6.94 -0.27
C ALA A 82 -5.55 -7.91 -1.45
N ILE A 83 -4.55 -8.80 -1.40
CA ILE A 83 -4.23 -9.77 -2.47
C ILE A 83 -5.44 -10.60 -2.96
N PRO A 84 -6.30 -11.17 -2.09
CA PRO A 84 -7.43 -12.00 -2.54
C PRO A 84 -8.43 -11.25 -3.43
N TYR A 85 -8.45 -9.92 -3.37
CA TYR A 85 -9.37 -9.08 -4.10
C TYR A 85 -8.79 -8.56 -5.41
N THR A 86 -7.55 -8.90 -5.75
CA THR A 86 -6.92 -8.48 -6.99
C THR A 86 -6.97 -9.58 -8.05
N LYS A 87 -7.83 -9.44 -9.05
CA LYS A 87 -8.09 -10.49 -10.07
C LYS A 87 -6.97 -10.62 -11.11
N ASP A 88 -6.22 -9.55 -11.33
CA ASP A 88 -5.27 -9.41 -12.44
C ASP A 88 -3.99 -8.64 -12.02
N LEU A 89 -3.65 -8.68 -10.73
CA LEU A 89 -2.50 -7.96 -10.17
C LEU A 89 -1.18 -8.24 -10.90
N LEU A 90 -0.96 -9.49 -11.31
CA LEU A 90 0.26 -9.93 -11.96
C LEU A 90 0.33 -9.53 -13.45
N GLN A 91 -0.80 -9.20 -14.06
CA GLN A 91 -0.89 -8.71 -15.45
C GLN A 91 -0.72 -7.20 -15.52
N ASP A 92 -0.83 -6.52 -14.37
CA ASP A 92 -0.67 -5.08 -14.25
C ASP A 92 0.80 -4.68 -14.48
N THR A 93 1.07 -4.12 -15.67
CA THR A 93 2.42 -3.78 -16.13
C THR A 93 3.10 -2.74 -15.25
N GLU A 94 2.33 -1.85 -14.60
CA GLU A 94 2.82 -0.88 -13.61
C GLU A 94 3.27 -1.55 -12.30
N PHE A 95 2.60 -2.63 -11.89
CA PHE A 95 2.98 -3.36 -10.69
C PHE A 95 4.26 -4.17 -10.92
N GLN A 96 4.37 -4.84 -12.06
CA GLN A 96 5.58 -5.57 -12.46
C GLN A 96 6.80 -4.67 -12.58
N SER A 97 6.66 -3.46 -13.14
CA SER A 97 7.75 -2.49 -13.22
C SER A 97 8.14 -1.93 -11.85
N THR A 98 7.19 -1.77 -10.93
CA THR A 98 7.47 -1.37 -9.53
C THR A 98 8.26 -2.45 -8.77
N LEU A 99 7.95 -3.74 -8.98
CA LEU A 99 8.69 -4.89 -8.45
C LEU A 99 10.07 -5.08 -9.12
N ALA A 100 10.15 -4.92 -10.44
CA ALA A 100 11.40 -5.07 -11.19
C ALA A 100 12.44 -3.98 -10.86
N LEU A 101 11.98 -2.77 -10.48
CA LEU A 101 12.87 -1.72 -9.98
C LEU A 101 13.32 -1.94 -8.53
N SER A 102 12.65 -2.79 -7.74
CA SER A 102 13.08 -3.10 -6.37
C SER A 102 14.14 -4.20 -6.29
N THR A 103 14.25 -5.07 -7.29
CA THR A 103 15.29 -6.12 -7.33
C THR A 103 16.65 -5.59 -7.80
N LYS A 104 16.68 -4.51 -8.59
CA LYS A 104 17.96 -3.88 -9.01
C LYS A 104 18.68 -3.12 -7.89
N SER A 105 17.96 -2.50 -6.96
CA SER A 105 18.57 -1.76 -5.83
C SER A 105 19.07 -2.63 -4.66
N PHE A 106 18.99 -3.96 -4.77
CA PHE A 106 19.56 -4.90 -3.78
C PHE A 106 20.90 -5.52 -4.23
N ASN A 107 21.37 -5.21 -5.44
CA ASN A 107 22.58 -5.76 -6.06
C ASN A 107 23.65 -4.70 -6.39
N GLU A 108 23.52 -3.48 -5.87
CA GLU A 108 24.57 -2.45 -5.84
C GLU A 108 24.85 -2.06 -4.39
#